data_AF-A0A967U2Z6-F1
#
_entry.id   AF-A0A967U2Z6-F1
#
_cell.length_a   1.000
_cell.length_b   1.000
_cell.length_c   1.000
_cell.angle_alpha   90.00
_cell.angle_beta   90.00
_cell.angle_gamma   90.00
#
_symmetry.space_group_name_H-M   'P 1'
#
loop_
_entity.id
_entity.type
_entity.pdbx_description
1 polymer ?
#
loop_
_entity_poly.entity_id
_entity_poly.type
_entity_poly.pdbx_seq_one_letter_code
_entity_poly.pdbx_strand_id
1 'polypeptide(L)' 'MNIIFFTLGISLLLSLSFLLFFIWSTKKGQYDDLVTPSHRALLENEKSNRNLKTEDKINE' A
#
# COMPACT_ATOMS: atom_id res chain seq x y z
N MET A 1 -8.55 44.88 -3.72
CA MET A 1 -8.75 44.13 -4.98
C MET A 1 -7.51 43.37 -5.46
N ASN A 2 -6.29 43.92 -5.35
CA ASN A 2 -5.07 43.28 -5.86
C ASN A 2 -4.74 41.92 -5.21
N ILE A 3 -4.98 41.80 -3.90
CA ILE A 3 -4.69 40.56 -3.15
C ILE A 3 -5.54 39.37 -3.60
N ILE A 4 -6.76 39.63 -4.09
CA ILE A 4 -7.72 38.59 -4.48
C ILE A 4 -7.17 37.77 -5.65
N PHE A 5 -6.62 38.45 -6.66
CA PHE A 5 -6.00 37.79 -7.81
C PHE A 5 -4.77 36.98 -7.44
N PHE A 6 -3.96 37.47 -6.48
CA PHE A 6 -2.81 36.74 -5.95
C PHE A 6 -3.22 35.46 -5.20
N THR A 7 -4.19 35.57 -4.29
CA THR A 7 -4.71 34.42 -3.54
C THR A 7 -5.45 33.42 -4.43
N LEU A 8 -6.12 33.90 -5.49
CA LEU A 8 -6.78 33.04 -6.47
C LEU A 8 -5.76 32.12 -7.15
N GLY A 9 -4.64 32.68 -7.62
CA GLY A 9 -3.56 31.91 -8.25
C GLY A 9 -2.97 30.86 -7.30
N ILE A 10 -2.70 31.23 -6.05
CA ILE A 10 -2.17 30.30 -5.03
C ILE A 10 -3.17 29.18 -4.72
N SER A 11 -4.47 29.51 -4.58
CA SER A 11 -5.50 28.50 -4.30
C SER A 11 -5.65 27.49 -5.43
N LEU A 12 -5.57 27.96 -6.68
CA LEU A 12 -5.65 27.10 -7.85
C LEU A 12 -4.42 26.18 -7.95
N LEU A 13 -3.22 26.73 -7.72
CA LEU A 13 -1.99 25.94 -7.67
C LEU A 13 -2.06 24.87 -6.59
N LEU A 14 -2.49 25.24 -5.38
CA LEU A 14 -2.64 24.32 -4.26
C LEU A 14 -3.66 23.21 -4.56
N SER A 15 -4.78 23.54 -5.19
CA SER A 15 -5.79 22.57 -5.62
C SER A 15 -5.23 21.59 -6.66
N LEU A 16 -4.48 22.08 -7.66
CA LEU A 16 -3.88 21.24 -8.69
C LEU A 16 -2.79 20.33 -8.11
N SER A 17 -1.92 20.88 -7.25
CA SER A 17 -0.90 20.09 -6.56
C SER A 17 -1.55 19.00 -5.72
N PHE A 18 -2.59 19.32 -4.94
CA PHE A 18 -3.30 18.33 -4.14
C PHE A 18 -3.90 17.21 -5.01
N LEU A 19 -4.50 17.55 -6.15
CA LEU A 19 -5.03 16.57 -7.09
C LEU A 19 -3.94 15.67 -7.68
N LEU A 20 -2.79 16.22 -8.07
CA LEU A 20 -1.64 15.46 -8.58
C LEU A 20 -1.09 14.51 -7.52
N PHE A 21 -0.91 14.98 -6.28
CA PHE A 21 -0.48 14.15 -5.16
C PHE A 21 -1.49 13.05 -4.86
N PHE A 22 -2.79 13.35 -4.90
CA PHE A 22 -3.84 12.37 -4.69
C PHE A 22 -3.80 11.25 -5.74
N ILE A 23 -3.67 11.59 -7.02
CA ILE A 23 -3.55 10.60 -8.10
C ILE A 23 -2.26 9.78 -7.94
N TRP A 24 -1.13 10.43 -7.64
CA TRP A 24 0.14 9.72 -7.44
C TRP A 24 0.07 8.75 -6.24
N SER A 25 -0.52 9.20 -5.13
CA SER A 25 -0.70 8.39 -3.92
C SER A 25 -1.56 7.16 -4.17
N THR A 26 -2.71 7.34 -4.84
CA THR A 26 -3.63 6.24 -5.16
C THR A 26 -3.05 5.25 -6.15
N LYS A 27 -2.17 5.68 -7.06
CA LYS A 27 -1.46 4.79 -7.99
C LYS A 27 -0.27 4.04 -7.37
N LYS A 28 0.26 4.45 -6.21
CA LYS A 28 1.46 3.85 -5.59
C LYS A 28 1.23 2.48 -4.94
N GLY A 29 0.20 1.74 -5.36
CA GLY A 29 0.00 0.33 -4.97
C GLY A 29 -0.28 0.12 -3.49
N GLN A 30 -0.71 1.14 -2.73
CA GLN A 30 -1.04 0.95 -1.31
C GLN A 30 -2.27 0.05 -1.11
N TYR A 31 -2.98 -0.27 -2.19
CA TYR A 31 -4.12 -1.21 -2.24
C TYR A 31 -3.72 -2.65 -2.57
N ASP A 32 -2.43 -2.96 -2.78
CA ASP A 32 -1.99 -4.34 -3.12
C ASP A 32 -1.99 -5.28 -1.92
N ASP A 33 -2.01 -4.75 -0.68
CA ASP A 33 -2.12 -5.57 0.53
C ASP A 33 -3.58 -5.82 0.90
N LEU A 34 -4.29 -6.54 0.03
CA LEU A 34 -5.67 -7.01 0.25
C LEU A 34 -5.73 -8.22 1.20
N VAL A 35 -4.57 -8.79 1.55
CA VAL A 35 -4.46 -9.97 2.39
C VAL A 35 -4.17 -9.54 3.82
N THR A 36 -5.17 -9.67 4.69
CA THR A 36 -5.05 -9.37 6.11
C THR A 36 -3.83 -10.07 6.73
N PRO A 37 -3.03 -9.39 7.57
CA PRO A 37 -1.85 -9.96 8.22
C PRO A 37 -2.11 -11.31 8.89
N SER A 38 -3.29 -11.47 9.51
CA SER A 38 -3.73 -12.72 10.14
C SER A 38 -3.81 -13.89 9.15
N HIS A 39 -4.30 -13.67 7.93
CA HIS A 39 -4.40 -14.71 6.91
C HIS A 39 -3.02 -15.12 6.39
N ARG A 40 -2.11 -14.15 6.20
CA ARG A 40 -0.71 -14.41 5.84
C ARG A 40 -0.01 -15.25 6.91
N ALA A 41 -0.18 -14.88 8.17
CA ALA A 41 0.42 -15.61 9.30
C ALA A 41 -0.10 -17.05 9.42
N LEU A 42 -1.41 -17.28 9.22
CA LEU A 42 -1.98 -18.64 9.27
C LEU A 42 -1.45 -19.54 8.15
N LEU A 43 -1.36 -19.03 6.92
CA LEU A 43 -0.85 -19.78 5.77
C LEU A 43 0.66 -20.06 5.85
N GLU A 44 1.43 -19.13 6.41
CA GLU A 44 2.87 -19.30 6.63
C GLU A 44 3.16 -20.39 7.68
N ASN A 45 2.37 -20.42 8.76
CA ASN A 45 2.45 -21.48 9.78
C ASN A 45 2.15 -22.86 9.18
N GLU A 46 1.17 -22.98 8.29
CA GLU A 46 0.83 -24.25 7.62
C GLU A 46 1.95 -24.70 6.65
N LYS A 47 2.52 -23.78 5.87
CA LYS A 47 3.65 -24.06 4.98
C LYS A 47 4.91 -24.48 5.75
N SER A 48 5.21 -23.82 6.85
CA SER A 48 6.36 -24.14 7.71
C SER A 48 6.23 -25.55 8.30
N ASN A 49 5.06 -25.87 8.86
CA ASN A 49 4.78 -27.21 9.40
C ASN A 49 4.85 -28.32 8.34
N ARG A 50 4.46 -28.05 7.08
CA ARG A 50 4.58 -29.03 5.99
C ARG A 50 6.03 -29.30 5.59
N ASN A 51 6.88 -28.28 5.51
CA ASN A 51 8.28 -28.46 5.13
C ASN A 51 9.05 -29.28 6.16
N LEU A 52 8.82 -29.03 7.46
CA LEU A 52 9.43 -29.79 8.56
C LEU A 52 9.06 -31.29 8.48
N LYS A 53 7.78 -31.60 8.23
CA LYS A 53 7.29 -32.98 8.07
C LYS A 53 7.83 -33.69 6.83
N THR A 54 8.19 -32.95 5.79
CA THR A 54 8.73 -33.52 4.55
C THR A 54 10.22 -33.79 4.67
N GLU A 55 11.00 -32.93 5.33
CA GLU A 55 12.42 -33.19 5.58
C GLU A 55 12.65 -34.36 6.54
N ASP A 56 11.86 -34.49 7.61
CA ASP A 56 11.94 -35.64 8.53
C ASP A 56 11.66 -36.98 7.82
N LYS A 57 10.86 -36.98 6.74
CA LYS A 57 10.54 -38.18 5.95
C LYS A 57 11.53 -38.50 4.83
N ILE A 58 12.37 -37.54 4.44
CA ILE A 58 13.41 -37.74 3.41
C ILE A 58 14.71 -38.25 4.04
N ASN A 59 14.91 -37.96 5.33
CA ASN A 59 16.10 -38.33 6.10
C ASN A 59 15.94 -39.65 6.88
N GLU A 60 14.80 -40.35 6.72
CA GLU A 60 14.51 -41.69 7.25
C GLU A 60 14.50 -42.72 6.12
#